data_AF-D3V3K0-F1
#
_entry.id   AF-D3V3K0-F1
#
_cell.length_a   1.000
_cell.length_b   1.000
_cell.length_c   1.000
_cell.angle_alpha   90.00
_cell.angle_beta   90.00
_cell.angle_gamma   90.00
#
_symmetry.space_group_name_H-M   'P 1'
#
loop_
_entity.id
_entity.type
_entity.pdbx_description
1 polymer ?
#
loop_
_entity_poly.entity_id
_entity_poly.type
_entity_poly.pdbx_seq_one_letter_code
_entity_poly.pdbx_strand_id
1 'polypeptide(L)'
;MSEAPTKVPGITEIKYQVPTKDRAGNLTGEYKPAIQTKTVYDPKVFTDQKILELGQQASTKGYKDAMASSNGQATAVVDGVSFRIYVDKTTGRVKNFHPN
;
A
#
# COMPACT_ATOMS: atom_id res chain seq x y z
N MET A 1 11.73 10.41 -11.03
CA MET A 1 10.51 9.61 -10.82
C MET A 1 10.50 8.49 -11.86
N SER A 2 10.02 7.30 -11.50
CA SER A 2 9.81 6.21 -12.46
C SER A 2 8.54 5.45 -12.13
N GLU A 3 7.90 4.89 -13.16
CA GLU A 3 6.70 4.06 -13.04
C GLU A 3 6.98 2.72 -13.72
N ALA A 4 6.65 1.62 -13.03
CA ALA A 4 6.88 0.26 -13.52
C ALA A 4 5.59 -0.56 -13.36
N PRO A 5 4.93 -0.96 -14.46
CA PRO A 5 3.81 -1.90 -14.40
C PRO A 5 4.25 -3.21 -13.77
N THR A 6 3.40 -3.79 -12.93
CA THR A 6 3.64 -5.13 -12.38
C THR A 6 3.15 -6.20 -13.36
N LYS A 7 3.26 -7.47 -12.98
CA LYS A 7 2.68 -8.59 -13.74
C LYS A 7 1.14 -8.61 -13.69
N VAL A 8 0.53 -7.86 -12.77
CA VAL A 8 -0.93 -7.74 -12.66
C VAL A 8 -1.37 -6.51 -13.46
N PRO A 9 -2.14 -6.69 -14.55
CA PRO A 9 -2.64 -5.56 -15.33
C PRO A 9 -3.37 -4.56 -14.45
N GLY A 10 -3.09 -3.27 -14.65
CA GLY A 10 -3.69 -2.21 -13.84
C GLY A 10 -3.06 -1.99 -12.46
N ILE A 11 -2.00 -2.72 -12.07
CA ILE A 11 -1.21 -2.43 -10.85
C ILE A 11 0.19 -1.97 -11.24
N THR A 12 0.61 -0.82 -10.69
CA THR A 12 1.89 -0.15 -11.03
C THR A 12 2.64 0.25 -9.76
N GLU A 13 3.96 0.05 -9.75
CA GLU A 13 4.86 0.60 -8.74
C GLU A 13 5.41 1.95 -9.20
N ILE A 14 5.27 2.96 -8.35
CA ILE A 14 5.80 4.31 -8.58
C ILE A 14 6.94 4.58 -7.61
N LYS A 15 8.10 4.97 -8.14
CA LYS A 15 9.22 5.48 -7.36
C LYS A 15 9.30 7.00 -7.45
N TYR A 16 9.23 7.67 -6.31
CA TYR A 16 9.18 9.13 -6.21
C TYR A 16 10.02 9.64 -5.04
N GLN A 17 10.31 10.93 -5.04
CA GLN A 17 10.95 11.61 -3.91
C GLN A 17 10.01 12.70 -3.40
N VAL A 18 10.14 13.02 -2.12
CA VAL A 18 9.30 14.04 -1.47
C VAL A 18 10.00 15.39 -1.59
N PRO A 19 9.35 16.44 -2.13
CA PRO A 19 9.95 17.76 -2.18
C PRO A 19 10.17 18.32 -0.77
N THR A 20 11.28 19.01 -0.56
CA THR A 20 11.62 19.61 0.74
C THR A 20 10.90 20.94 0.93
N LYS A 21 10.60 21.24 2.19
CA LYS A 21 9.96 22.48 2.62
C LYS A 21 10.80 23.19 3.67
N ASP A 22 10.82 24.52 3.63
CA ASP A 22 11.39 25.35 4.68
C ASP A 22 10.51 25.35 5.95
N ARG A 23 10.93 26.06 7.00
CA ARG A 23 10.16 26.16 8.26
C ARG A 23 8.80 26.85 8.09
N ALA A 24 8.63 27.67 7.07
CA ALA A 24 7.37 28.34 6.75
C ALA A 24 6.45 27.46 5.87
N GLY A 25 6.95 26.32 5.38
CA GLY A 25 6.22 25.38 4.55
C GLY A 25 6.37 25.59 3.04
N ASN A 26 7.22 26.53 2.60
CA ASN A 26 7.47 26.80 1.18
C ASN A 26 8.38 25.74 0.58
N LEU A 27 8.17 25.41 -0.70
CA LEU A 27 9.04 24.49 -1.44
C LEU A 27 10.43 25.11 -1.61
N THR A 28 11.47 24.33 -1.34
CA THR A 28 12.87 24.80 -1.49
C THR A 28 13.45 24.54 -2.89
N GLY A 29 12.70 23.86 -3.77
CA GLY A 29 13.19 23.41 -5.09
C GLY A 29 14.01 22.12 -5.06
N GLU A 30 14.28 21.58 -3.87
CA GLU A 30 15.01 20.33 -3.66
C GLU A 30 14.08 19.15 -3.29
N TYR A 31 14.65 17.95 -3.25
CA TYR A 31 13.96 16.72 -2.86
C TYR A 31 14.72 16.00 -1.73
N LYS A 32 13.98 15.32 -0.86
CA LYS A 32 14.58 14.41 0.12
C LYS A 32 15.35 13.29 -0.62
N PRO A 33 16.52 12.87 -0.11
CA PRO A 33 17.36 11.87 -0.80
C PRO A 33 16.71 10.48 -0.85
N ALA A 34 15.84 10.16 0.11
CA ALA A 34 15.12 8.90 0.14
C ALA A 34 14.12 8.78 -1.01
N ILE A 35 14.30 7.76 -1.85
CA ILE A 35 13.31 7.32 -2.83
C ILE A 35 12.24 6.52 -2.10
N GLN A 36 10.98 6.90 -2.32
CA GLN A 36 9.79 6.24 -1.81
C GLN A 36 9.16 5.41 -2.92
N THR A 37 8.59 4.27 -2.55
CA THR A 37 7.82 3.41 -3.46
C THR A 37 6.35 3.42 -3.05
N LYS A 38 5.45 3.52 -4.03
CA LYS A 38 4.02 3.35 -3.81
C LYS A 38 3.42 2.49 -4.92
N THR A 39 2.65 1.50 -4.52
CA THR A 39 1.87 0.66 -5.43
C THR A 39 0.48 1.26 -5.62
N VAL A 40 0.07 1.47 -6.87
CA VAL A 40 -1.20 2.10 -7.24
C VAL A 40 -1.96 1.22 -8.24
N TYR A 41 -3.29 1.38 -8.27
CA TYR A 41 -4.15 0.72 -9.24
C TYR A 41 -4.72 1.71 -10.26
N ASP A 42 -5.01 1.25 -11.47
CA ASP A 42 -5.75 1.99 -12.51
C ASP A 42 -7.26 1.81 -12.28
N PRO A 43 -8.01 2.89 -11.99
CA PRO A 43 -9.47 2.84 -11.81
C PRO A 43 -10.27 2.27 -12.98
N LYS A 44 -9.71 2.30 -14.21
CA LYS A 44 -10.34 1.73 -15.41
C LYS A 44 -10.26 0.20 -15.44
N VAL A 45 -9.30 -0.39 -14.72
CA VAL A 45 -9.11 -1.84 -14.60
C VAL A 45 -9.71 -2.34 -13.29
N PHE A 46 -9.46 -1.62 -12.18
CA PHE A 46 -10.01 -1.92 -10.87
C PHE A 46 -10.76 -0.71 -10.31
N THR A 47 -12.07 -0.84 -10.12
CA THR A 47 -12.81 0.19 -9.39
C THR A 47 -12.38 0.25 -7.92
N ASP A 48 -12.56 1.40 -7.28
CA ASP A 48 -12.27 1.59 -5.86
C ASP A 48 -12.99 0.53 -5.00
N GLN A 49 -14.26 0.24 -5.33
CA GLN A 49 -15.05 -0.78 -4.67
C GLN A 49 -14.43 -2.18 -4.80
N LYS A 50 -13.94 -2.55 -5.99
CA LYS A 50 -13.28 -3.85 -6.19
C LYS A 50 -11.97 -3.94 -5.39
N ILE A 51 -11.17 -2.88 -5.33
CA ILE A 51 -9.95 -2.87 -4.50
C ILE A 51 -10.29 -2.98 -3.00
N LEU A 52 -11.35 -2.31 -2.56
CA LEU A 52 -11.84 -2.41 -1.18
C LEU A 52 -12.23 -3.85 -0.84
N GLU A 53 -13.01 -4.51 -1.69
CA GLU A 53 -13.43 -5.90 -1.51
C GLU A 53 -12.25 -6.87 -1.49
N LEU A 54 -11.31 -6.73 -2.43
CA LEU A 54 -10.09 -7.56 -2.48
C LEU A 54 -9.23 -7.36 -1.23
N GLY A 55 -9.09 -6.12 -0.76
CA GLY A 55 -8.33 -5.81 0.44
C GLY A 55 -8.97 -6.35 1.72
N GLN A 56 -10.32 -6.36 1.79
CA GLN A 56 -11.04 -7.03 2.88
C GLN A 56 -10.83 -8.56 2.84
N GLN A 57 -10.93 -9.18 1.67
CA GLN A 57 -10.66 -10.61 1.50
C GLN A 57 -9.20 -10.95 1.87
N ALA A 58 -8.24 -10.12 1.46
CA ALA A 58 -6.83 -10.27 1.81
C ALA A 58 -6.62 -10.12 3.32
N SER A 59 -7.33 -9.19 3.96
CA SER A 59 -7.31 -9.00 5.41
C SER A 59 -7.85 -10.22 6.15
N THR A 60 -8.96 -10.80 5.70
CA THR A 60 -9.47 -12.06 6.26
C THR A 60 -8.46 -13.20 6.08
N LYS A 61 -7.86 -13.32 4.89
CA LYS A 61 -6.88 -14.37 4.58
C LYS A 61 -5.61 -14.26 5.42
N GLY A 62 -5.05 -13.06 5.54
CA GLY A 62 -3.79 -12.83 6.26
C GLY A 62 -3.95 -12.56 7.76
N TYR A 63 -5.18 -12.49 8.28
CA TYR A 63 -5.45 -12.04 9.65
C TYR A 63 -4.64 -12.79 10.71
N LYS A 64 -4.62 -14.13 10.64
CA LYS A 64 -3.91 -14.98 11.61
C LYS A 64 -2.40 -14.72 11.57
N ASP A 65 -1.83 -14.58 10.38
CA ASP A 65 -0.41 -14.28 10.18
C ASP A 65 -0.06 -12.89 10.72
N ALA A 66 -0.93 -11.89 10.48
CA ALA A 66 -0.74 -10.54 11.00
C ALA A 66 -0.81 -10.52 12.54
N MET A 67 -1.75 -11.24 13.15
CA MET A 67 -1.84 -11.36 14.61
C MET A 67 -0.63 -12.07 15.23
N ALA A 68 -0.05 -13.06 14.52
CA ALA A 68 1.16 -13.75 14.94
C ALA A 68 2.43 -12.91 14.75
N SER A 69 2.45 -11.99 13.77
CA SER A 69 3.59 -11.11 13.50
C SER A 69 3.88 -10.16 14.68
N SER A 70 5.13 -9.71 14.82
CA SER A 70 5.51 -8.77 15.89
C SER A 70 4.85 -7.39 15.74
N ASN A 71 4.62 -6.93 14.51
CA ASN A 71 4.17 -5.59 14.18
C ASN A 71 2.70 -5.50 13.71
N GLY A 72 1.96 -6.60 13.75
CA GLY A 72 0.55 -6.62 13.33
C GLY A 72 0.39 -6.55 11.81
N GLN A 73 1.39 -6.96 11.03
CA GLN A 73 1.37 -6.89 9.57
C GLN A 73 1.52 -8.26 8.93
N ALA A 74 0.83 -8.45 7.82
CA ALA A 74 1.07 -9.58 6.92
C ALA A 74 0.88 -9.13 5.47
N THR A 75 1.31 -9.99 4.56
CA THR A 75 1.04 -9.84 3.14
C THR A 75 0.16 -11.00 2.69
N ALA A 76 -0.90 -10.70 1.95
CA ALA A 76 -1.80 -11.71 1.40
C ALA A 76 -2.14 -11.37 -0.06
N VAL A 77 -2.20 -12.39 -0.91
CA VAL A 77 -2.53 -12.26 -2.33
C VAL A 77 -3.96 -12.75 -2.57
N VAL A 78 -4.76 -11.94 -3.26
CA VAL A 78 -6.14 -12.24 -3.69
C VAL A 78 -6.31 -11.76 -5.13
N ASP A 79 -6.87 -12.60 -5.99
CA ASP A 79 -7.02 -12.35 -7.44
C ASP A 79 -5.73 -11.82 -8.10
N GLY A 80 -4.58 -12.35 -7.67
CA GLY A 80 -3.25 -11.96 -8.17
C GLY A 80 -2.70 -10.64 -7.59
N VAL A 81 -3.53 -9.80 -6.97
CA VAL A 81 -3.11 -8.56 -6.32
C VAL A 81 -2.58 -8.87 -4.92
N SER A 82 -1.34 -8.44 -4.64
CA SER A 82 -0.74 -8.53 -3.32
C SER A 82 -1.20 -7.35 -2.46
N PHE A 83 -1.61 -7.60 -1.22
CA PHE A 83 -1.97 -6.57 -0.25
C PHE A 83 -1.12 -6.67 1.00
N ARG A 84 -0.69 -5.51 1.50
CA ARG A 84 -0.20 -5.36 2.87
C ARG A 84 -1.39 -5.10 3.78
N ILE A 85 -1.53 -5.88 4.84
CA ILE A 85 -2.61 -5.77 5.82
C ILE A 85 -2.06 -5.34 7.18
N TYR A 86 -2.87 -4.61 7.94
CA TYR A 86 -2.50 -4.07 9.26
C TYR A 86 -3.59 -4.38 10.26
N VAL A 87 -3.23 -5.04 11.37
CA VAL A 87 -4.13 -5.42 12.45
C VAL A 87 -3.65 -4.81 13.76
N ASP A 88 -4.58 -4.25 14.52
CA ASP A 88 -4.37 -3.88 15.91
C ASP A 88 -4.24 -5.14 16.77
N LYS A 89 -3.03 -5.41 17.28
CA LYS A 89 -2.79 -6.62 18.07
C LYS A 89 -3.48 -6.61 19.45
N THR A 90 -3.83 -5.45 19.98
CA THR A 90 -4.49 -5.32 21.28
C THR A 90 -5.99 -5.60 21.17
N THR A 91 -6.63 -5.11 20.11
CA THR A 91 -8.08 -5.22 19.91
C THR A 91 -8.49 -6.30 18.91
N GLY A 92 -7.56 -6.82 18.11
CA GLY A 92 -7.83 -7.75 17.00
C GLY A 92 -8.51 -7.09 15.80
N ARG A 93 -8.61 -5.75 15.75
CA ARG A 93 -9.29 -5.06 14.65
C ARG A 93 -8.35 -4.82 13.48
N VAL A 94 -8.79 -5.15 12.26
CA VAL A 94 -8.11 -4.70 11.04
C VAL A 94 -8.14 -3.16 11.02
N LYS A 95 -6.96 -2.54 10.92
CA LYS A 95 -6.80 -1.08 10.85
C LYS A 95 -6.84 -0.56 9.42
N ASN A 96 -6.14 -1.24 8.53
CA ASN A 96 -5.96 -0.79 7.15
C ASN A 96 -5.44 -1.92 6.25
N PHE A 97 -5.49 -1.68 4.94
CA PHE A 97 -4.81 -2.47 3.92
C PHE A 97 -4.51 -1.61 2.69
N HIS A 98 -3.52 -1.99 1.89
CA HIS A 98 -3.28 -1.40 0.57
C HIS A 98 -2.56 -2.39 -0.36
N PRO A 99 -2.64 -2.22 -1.69
CA PRO A 99 -1.83 -2.99 -2.63
C PRO A 99 -0.33 -2.84 -2.31
N ASN A 100 0.42 -3.95 -2.38
CA ASN A 100 1.83 -4.04 -2.02
C ASN A 100 2.69 -4.33 -3.24
#